data_AF-A0A3M8ACY9-F1
#
_entry.id   AF-A0A3M8ACY9-F1
#
_cell.length_a   1.000
_cell.length_b   1.000
_cell.length_c   1.000
_cell.angle_alpha   90.00
_cell.angle_beta   90.00
_cell.angle_gamma   90.00
#
_symmetry.space_group_name_H-M   'P 1'
#
loop_
_entity.id
_entity.type
_entity.pdbx_description
1 polymer ?
#
loop_
_entity_poly.entity_id
_entity_poly.type
_entity_poly.pdbx_seq_one_letter_code
_entity_poly.pdbx_strand_id
1 'polypeptide(L)'
;MSYQYPPGGYPPPPPPGGSSGGFPPPPPGPPPGRTPSSPGSRGYGGTRRIEPGGFYPCLYRYTYIWLQNGRSFWFYPVFIGRSSVTGYRWRGNRWEYYGLELNRIAYFTC
;
A
#
# COMPACT_ATOMS: atom_id res chain seq x y z
N MET A 1 -25.14 -46.36 -1.46
CA MET A 1 -23.66 -46.32 -1.34
C MET A 1 -23.32 -45.28 -0.29
N SER A 2 -22.62 -45.70 0.75
CA SER A 2 -22.25 -44.94 1.96
C SER A 2 -21.20 -43.86 1.69
N TYR A 3 -21.38 -42.70 2.30
CA TYR A 3 -20.36 -41.64 2.40
C TYR A 3 -19.29 -42.08 3.41
N GLN A 4 -18.02 -42.07 3.00
CA GLN A 4 -16.89 -42.17 3.92
C GLN A 4 -15.77 -41.24 3.44
N TYR A 5 -15.68 -40.03 4.02
CA TYR A 5 -14.49 -39.19 3.94
C TYR A 5 -13.62 -39.46 5.17
N PRO A 6 -12.27 -39.58 5.04
CA PRO A 6 -11.38 -39.86 6.16
C PRO A 6 -11.23 -38.66 7.12
N PRO A 7 -11.00 -38.93 8.42
CA PRO A 7 -10.84 -37.91 9.46
C PRO A 7 -9.37 -37.49 9.58
N GLY A 8 -9.10 -36.19 9.63
CA GLY A 8 -7.86 -35.69 10.24
C GLY A 8 -7.17 -34.55 9.49
N GLY A 9 -6.97 -33.45 10.22
CA GLY A 9 -6.03 -32.39 9.85
C GLY A 9 -6.70 -31.07 9.51
N TYR A 10 -7.36 -30.42 10.48
CA TYR A 10 -7.63 -28.98 10.35
C TYR A 10 -6.28 -28.25 10.28
N PRO A 11 -6.05 -27.35 9.31
CA PRO A 11 -4.87 -26.51 9.32
C PRO A 11 -4.84 -25.67 10.62
N PRO A 12 -3.66 -25.38 11.18
CA PRO A 12 -3.55 -24.58 12.39
C PRO A 12 -4.23 -23.21 12.16
N PRO A 13 -4.90 -22.65 13.19
CA PRO A 13 -5.53 -21.35 13.06
C PRO A 13 -4.46 -20.29 12.71
N PRO A 14 -4.78 -19.34 11.81
CA PRO A 14 -3.87 -18.25 11.49
C PRO A 14 -3.52 -17.46 12.77
N PRO A 15 -2.30 -16.91 12.86
CA PRO A 15 -1.87 -16.17 14.04
C PRO A 15 -2.83 -15.02 14.35
N PRO A 16 -3.11 -14.74 15.64
CA PRO A 16 -4.06 -13.70 16.05
C PRO A 16 -3.44 -12.32 15.79
N GLY A 17 -3.71 -11.77 14.62
CA GLY A 17 -3.20 -10.45 14.26
C GLY A 17 -3.79 -9.93 12.97
N GLY A 18 -4.94 -9.23 13.05
CA GLY A 18 -5.29 -8.23 12.04
C GLY A 18 -6.75 -8.21 11.58
N SER A 19 -7.56 -7.45 12.32
CA SER A 19 -8.70 -6.68 11.82
C SER A 19 -9.91 -7.45 11.27
N SER A 20 -10.87 -7.65 12.17
CA SER A 20 -12.30 -7.66 11.86
C SER A 20 -12.68 -6.47 10.98
N GLY A 21 -13.06 -6.72 9.73
CA GLY A 21 -13.63 -5.74 8.82
C GLY A 21 -12.93 -5.71 7.48
N GLY A 22 -13.51 -6.39 6.49
CA GLY A 22 -13.41 -6.31 5.01
C GLY A 22 -12.22 -5.70 4.24
N PHE A 23 -11.13 -5.29 4.87
CA PHE A 23 -9.99 -4.65 4.23
C PHE A 23 -8.85 -5.67 4.05
N PRO A 24 -8.07 -5.58 2.96
CA PRO A 24 -6.88 -6.40 2.78
C PRO A 24 -5.90 -6.23 3.95
N PRO A 25 -5.16 -7.27 4.36
CA PRO A 25 -4.21 -7.16 5.46
C PRO A 25 -3.08 -6.15 5.15
N PRO A 26 -2.44 -5.58 6.20
CA PRO A 26 -1.24 -4.75 6.02
C PRO A 26 -0.08 -5.56 5.42
N PRO A 27 0.93 -4.89 4.84
CA PRO A 27 2.09 -5.57 4.27
C PRO A 27 2.93 -6.35 5.31
N PRO A 28 3.71 -7.36 4.85
CA PRO A 28 4.56 -8.15 5.72
C PRO A 28 5.82 -7.37 6.13
N GLY A 29 5.79 -6.81 7.35
CA GLY A 29 6.96 -6.18 7.98
C GLY A 29 7.22 -4.72 7.57
N PRO A 30 8.34 -4.12 8.02
CA PRO A 30 8.69 -2.74 7.71
C PRO A 30 9.08 -2.58 6.23
N PRO A 31 9.01 -1.35 5.68
CA PRO A 31 9.47 -1.06 4.33
C PRO A 31 11.00 -1.10 4.22
N PRO A 32 11.56 -1.05 2.99
CA PRO A 32 13.00 -0.93 2.80
C PRO A 32 13.59 0.28 3.55
N GLY A 33 14.73 0.06 4.23
CA GLY A 33 15.38 1.10 5.03
C GLY A 33 16.00 2.25 4.21
N ARG A 34 16.26 2.03 2.91
CA ARG A 34 16.78 3.06 2.00
C ARG A 34 15.64 3.68 1.21
N THR A 35 15.46 4.99 1.36
CA THR A 35 14.52 5.75 0.53
C THR A 35 15.07 5.84 -0.90
N PRO A 36 14.25 5.62 -1.93
CA PRO A 36 14.70 5.78 -3.32
C PRO A 36 15.14 7.21 -3.62
N SER A 37 15.99 7.39 -4.63
CA SER A 37 16.40 8.71 -5.10
C SER A 37 15.21 9.48 -5.64
N SER A 38 15.00 10.70 -5.13
CA SER A 38 14.02 11.60 -5.72
C SER A 38 14.35 11.91 -7.18
N PRO A 39 13.36 12.13 -8.06
CA PRO A 39 13.58 12.64 -9.42
C PRO A 39 14.11 14.09 -9.47
N GLY A 40 14.49 14.68 -8.33
CA GLY A 40 14.95 16.06 -8.21
C GLY A 40 13.83 17.11 -8.34
N SER A 41 14.20 18.38 -8.17
CA SER A 41 13.30 19.55 -8.23
C SER A 41 12.52 19.67 -9.55
N ARG A 42 13.07 19.16 -10.66
CA ARG A 42 12.37 19.06 -11.96
C ARG A 42 11.21 18.06 -11.97
N GLY A 43 11.19 17.08 -11.08
CA GLY A 43 10.11 16.09 -10.97
C GLY A 43 8.95 16.51 -10.06
N TYR A 44 9.17 17.49 -9.18
CA TYR A 44 8.18 17.98 -8.21
C TYR A 44 7.40 19.23 -8.66
N GLY A 45 7.90 19.94 -9.67
CA GLY A 45 7.53 21.33 -9.96
C GLY A 45 6.41 21.56 -10.98
N GLY A 46 5.60 20.55 -11.31
CA GLY A 46 4.47 20.71 -12.23
C GLY A 46 3.16 20.30 -11.56
N THR A 47 2.05 20.95 -11.93
CA THR A 47 0.68 20.51 -11.66
C THR A 47 0.38 19.24 -12.47
N ARG A 48 1.15 18.18 -12.26
CA ARG A 48 0.95 16.90 -12.94
C ARG A 48 -0.09 16.13 -12.16
N ARG A 49 -1.27 15.99 -12.76
CA ARG A 49 -2.27 15.07 -12.26
C ARG A 49 -1.77 13.66 -12.50
N ILE A 50 -1.55 12.91 -11.43
CA ILE A 50 -1.27 11.48 -11.53
C ILE A 50 -2.60 10.78 -11.84
N GLU A 51 -2.64 10.07 -12.97
CA GLU A 51 -3.81 9.29 -13.34
C GLU A 51 -3.87 7.98 -12.53
N PRO A 52 -5.07 7.49 -12.14
CA PRO A 52 -5.21 6.23 -11.38
C PRO A 52 -4.53 5.04 -12.06
N GLY A 53 -4.53 5.03 -13.39
CA GLY A 53 -3.85 4.07 -14.26
C GLY A 53 -2.38 3.82 -13.88
N GLY A 54 -1.66 4.88 -13.47
CA GLY A 54 -0.24 4.79 -13.13
C GLY A 54 0.04 4.07 -11.80
N PHE A 55 -0.96 3.91 -10.93
CA PHE A 55 -0.80 3.29 -9.61
C PHE A 55 -1.05 1.77 -9.61
N TYR A 56 -1.76 1.24 -10.61
CA TYR A 56 -2.04 -0.20 -10.71
C TYR A 56 -0.81 -1.11 -10.56
N PRO A 57 0.36 -0.83 -11.19
CA PRO A 57 1.55 -1.68 -11.01
C PRO A 57 2.15 -1.63 -9.59
N CYS A 58 1.72 -0.69 -8.76
CA CYS A 58 2.18 -0.53 -7.38
C CYS A 58 1.25 -1.16 -6.34
N LEU A 59 0.07 -1.64 -6.74
CA LEU A 59 -0.84 -2.37 -5.84
C LEU A 59 -0.12 -3.53 -5.16
N TYR A 60 -0.30 -3.64 -3.84
CA TYR A 60 0.32 -4.65 -3.00
C TYR A 60 1.86 -4.66 -3.02
N ARG A 61 2.48 -3.50 -3.30
CA ARG A 61 3.94 -3.32 -3.31
C ARG A 61 4.36 -2.11 -2.47
N TYR A 62 5.57 -2.19 -1.90
CA TYR A 62 6.16 -1.07 -1.19
C TYR A 62 6.39 0.09 -2.15
N THR A 63 5.64 1.17 -1.94
CA THR A 63 5.65 2.36 -2.79
C THR A 63 6.19 3.53 -1.99
N TYR A 64 7.20 4.21 -2.49
CA TYR A 64 7.64 5.47 -1.91
C TYR A 64 6.91 6.62 -2.59
N ILE A 65 6.28 7.48 -1.79
CA ILE A 65 5.48 8.60 -2.27
C ILE A 65 6.12 9.91 -1.85
N TRP A 66 6.15 10.86 -2.78
CA TRP A 66 6.45 12.25 -2.52
C TRP A 66 5.24 13.11 -2.84
N LEU A 67 4.84 13.93 -1.88
CA LEU A 67 3.75 14.86 -1.99
C LEU A 67 4.23 16.23 -2.47
N GLN A 68 3.31 17.00 -3.05
CA GLN A 68 3.57 18.36 -3.52
C GLN A 68 3.97 19.33 -2.39
N ASN A 69 3.56 19.05 -1.16
CA ASN A 69 3.95 19.84 0.02
C ASN A 69 5.33 19.45 0.60
N GLY A 70 6.14 18.69 -0.15
CA GLY A 70 7.49 18.26 0.25
C GLY A 70 7.53 17.06 1.21
N ARG A 71 6.38 16.58 1.70
CA ARG A 71 6.34 15.39 2.56
C ARG A 71 6.57 14.13 1.73
N SER A 72 7.27 13.16 2.30
CA SER A 72 7.42 11.83 1.69
C SER A 72 7.28 10.71 2.72
N PHE A 73 6.87 9.53 2.25
CA PHE A 73 6.67 8.35 3.09
C PHE A 73 6.56 7.08 2.27
N TRP A 74 6.80 5.94 2.95
CA TRP A 74 6.42 4.63 2.45
C TRP A 74 4.91 4.40 2.55
N PHE A 75 4.36 3.85 1.48
CA PHE A 75 2.96 3.55 1.30
C PHE A 75 2.78 2.16 0.69
N TYR A 76 1.72 1.47 1.06
CA TYR A 76 1.37 0.16 0.54
C TYR A 76 -0.08 0.19 0.04
N PRO A 77 -0.29 0.49 -1.25
CA PRO A 77 -1.62 0.66 -1.81
C PRO A 77 -2.33 -0.69 -1.92
N VAL A 78 -3.59 -0.74 -1.49
CA VAL A 78 -4.43 -1.96 -1.55
C VAL A 78 -5.69 -1.75 -2.38
N PHE A 79 -6.06 -0.48 -2.62
CA PHE A 79 -7.22 -0.13 -3.43
C PHE A 79 -6.98 1.18 -4.18
N ILE A 80 -7.39 1.25 -5.45
CA ILE A 80 -7.36 2.47 -6.27
C ILE A 80 -8.79 2.85 -6.61
N GLY A 81 -9.18 4.06 -6.24
CA GLY A 81 -10.43 4.70 -6.65
C GLY A 81 -10.24 5.61 -7.86
N ARG A 82 -11.28 6.37 -8.19
CA ARG A 82 -11.29 7.27 -9.37
C ARG A 82 -10.28 8.42 -9.26
N SER A 83 -10.00 8.89 -8.04
CA SER A 83 -9.13 10.05 -7.77
C SER A 83 -8.31 9.89 -6.50
N SER A 84 -8.32 8.70 -5.91
CA SER A 84 -7.62 8.39 -4.66
C SER A 84 -7.03 7.00 -4.71
N VAL A 85 -6.03 6.78 -3.87
CA VAL A 85 -5.46 5.48 -3.58
C VAL A 85 -5.53 5.26 -2.07
N THR A 86 -5.96 4.09 -1.66
CA THR A 86 -6.09 3.72 -0.25
C THR A 86 -5.18 2.53 0.04
N GLY A 87 -4.64 2.50 1.25
CA GLY A 87 -3.61 1.55 1.61
C GLY A 87 -3.11 1.78 3.01
N TYR A 88 -1.86 1.40 3.24
CA TYR A 88 -1.20 1.57 4.52
C TYR A 88 -0.02 2.53 4.40
N ARG A 89 0.07 3.51 5.29
CA ARG A 89 1.19 4.43 5.40
C ARG A 89 2.12 4.01 6.54
N TRP A 90 3.42 4.02 6.29
CA TRP A 90 4.42 3.80 7.32
C TRP A 90 4.59 5.05 8.20
N ARG A 91 4.55 4.85 9.52
CA ARG A 91 4.77 5.91 10.54
C ARG A 91 6.14 5.86 11.21
N GLY A 92 7.03 4.96 10.76
CA GLY A 92 8.33 4.72 11.37
C GLY A 92 8.39 3.44 12.20
N ASN A 93 7.29 3.06 12.84
CA ASN A 93 7.17 1.86 13.67
C ASN A 93 5.98 0.96 13.33
N ARG A 94 5.00 1.45 12.57
CA ARG A 94 3.79 0.71 12.21
C ARG A 94 3.22 1.17 10.88
N TRP A 95 2.45 0.28 10.28
CA TRP A 95 1.54 0.55 9.18
C TRP A 95 0.21 1.07 9.71
N GLU A 96 -0.31 2.13 9.12
CA GLU A 96 -1.60 2.73 9.46
C GLU A 96 -2.45 2.87 8.20
N TYR A 97 -3.72 2.45 8.25
CA TYR A 97 -4.62 2.62 7.12
C TYR A 97 -4.76 4.10 6.75
N TYR A 98 -4.61 4.43 5.47
CA TYR A 98 -4.50 5.78 5.00
C TYR A 98 -5.02 5.92 3.56
N GLY A 99 -5.85 6.93 3.33
CA GLY A 99 -6.30 7.36 2.01
C GLY A 99 -5.50 8.56 1.52
N LEU A 100 -5.12 8.53 0.25
CA LEU A 100 -4.35 9.58 -0.40
C LEU A 100 -5.02 10.00 -1.71
N GLU A 101 -5.27 11.29 -1.85
CA GLU A 101 -5.74 11.86 -3.12
C GLU A 101 -4.59 11.92 -4.13
N LEU A 102 -4.83 11.48 -5.36
CA LEU A 102 -3.80 11.42 -6.41
C LEU A 102 -3.28 12.81 -6.80
N ASN A 103 -4.11 13.84 -6.68
CA ASN A 103 -3.75 15.25 -6.93
C ASN A 103 -2.76 15.82 -5.92
N ARG A 104 -2.47 15.15 -4.79
CA ARG A 104 -1.44 15.58 -3.82
C ARG A 104 -0.08 14.96 -4.09
N ILE A 105 -0.04 13.94 -4.95
CA ILE A 105 1.17 13.20 -5.29
C ILE A 105 1.93 14.01 -6.33
N ALA A 106 3.20 14.27 -6.05
CA ALA A 106 4.10 14.86 -7.02
C ALA A 106 4.87 13.76 -7.77
N TYR A 107 5.30 12.74 -7.05
CA TYR A 107 6.00 11.59 -7.62
C TYR A 107 5.80 10.34 -6.76
N PHE A 108 5.97 9.16 -7.36
CA PHE A 108 5.94 7.89 -6.64
C PHE A 108 6.84 6.87 -7.35
N THR A 109 7.26 5.85 -6.61
CA THR A 109 7.99 4.72 -7.17
C THR A 109 7.68 3.45 -6.39
N CYS A 110 7.56 2.34 -7.12
CA CYS A 110 7.50 0.97 -6.64
C CYS A 110 8.44 0.15 -7.56
#